data_AF-A0A1I7EDQ3-F1
#
_entry.id   AF-A0A1I7EDQ3-F1
#
_cell.length_a   1.000
_cell.length_b   1.000
_cell.length_c   1.000
_cell.angle_alpha   90.00
_cell.angle_beta   90.00
_cell.angle_gamma   90.00
#
_symmetry.space_group_name_H-M   'P 1'
#
loop_
_entity.id
_entity.type
_entity.pdbx_description
1 polymer ?
#
loop_
_entity_poly.entity_id
_entity_poly.type
_entity_poly.pdbx_seq_one_letter_code
_entity_poly.pdbx_strand_id
1 'polypeptide(L)'
;MLQPSIHPLIRDYEAAQDSVGEWFSEIGLVRGERRKQAIREALQDGRTPPANRRHVRPANWRAQEELRLAKAAAAVETRKRAVAERENEAEDVLAFADGVAAETMDETGQPLPDKAGESQPVSFPPQRKAGRGFAWARKAFSVIFERLRKRARQDAERTAAARIVTELADIKRADQAILDIARLLPKGLRTKVAQARRALTARIMVLERTTSARKPEPGPRDGRSQ
;
A
#
# COMPACT_ATOMS: atom_id res chain seq x y z
N MET A 1 19.88 -14.46 -75.16
CA MET A 1 18.50 -14.71 -74.67
C MET A 1 18.49 -16.13 -74.10
N LEU A 2 18.36 -16.29 -72.78
CA LEU A 2 18.24 -17.61 -72.14
C LEU A 2 16.84 -18.16 -72.46
N GLN A 3 16.73 -19.29 -73.16
CA GLN A 3 15.46 -19.95 -73.42
C GLN A 3 14.98 -20.66 -72.13
N PRO A 4 13.81 -20.28 -71.56
CA PRO A 4 13.29 -20.87 -70.32
C PRO A 4 13.03 -22.39 -70.39
N SER A 5 12.93 -22.95 -71.58
CA SER A 5 12.72 -24.38 -71.82
C SER A 5 13.96 -25.25 -71.60
N ILE A 6 15.17 -24.67 -71.60
CA ILE A 6 16.43 -25.42 -71.50
C ILE A 6 16.87 -25.62 -70.04
N HIS A 7 16.43 -24.75 -69.10
CA HIS A 7 16.80 -24.86 -67.69
C HIS A 7 15.60 -25.26 -66.81
N PRO A 8 15.57 -26.49 -66.26
CA PRO A 8 14.50 -26.98 -65.37
C PRO A 8 14.22 -26.05 -64.18
N LEU A 9 15.23 -25.36 -63.67
CA LEU A 9 15.14 -24.37 -62.58
C LEU A 9 14.33 -23.11 -62.94
N ILE A 10 14.23 -22.74 -64.22
CA ILE A 10 13.45 -21.58 -64.68
C ILE A 10 11.99 -21.99 -64.93
N ARG A 11 11.73 -23.29 -65.16
CA ARG A 11 10.40 -23.85 -65.39
C ARG A 11 9.54 -23.88 -64.13
N ASP A 12 10.14 -24.22 -62.98
CA ASP A 12 9.47 -24.20 -61.68
C ASP A 12 10.27 -23.38 -60.66
N TYR A 13 9.83 -22.14 -60.49
CA TYR A 13 10.41 -21.19 -59.56
C TYR A 13 10.26 -21.64 -58.09
N GLU A 14 9.25 -22.46 -57.74
CA GLU A 14 9.07 -22.98 -56.39
C GLU A 14 10.11 -24.07 -56.09
N ALA A 15 10.35 -24.98 -57.04
CA ALA A 15 11.40 -26.00 -56.94
C ALA A 15 12.80 -25.38 -56.82
N ALA A 16 13.05 -24.28 -57.54
CA ALA A 16 14.30 -23.53 -57.43
C ALA A 16 14.49 -22.91 -56.03
N GLN A 17 13.44 -22.34 -55.45
CA GLN A 17 13.48 -21.77 -54.10
C GLN A 17 13.66 -22.84 -53.01
N ASP A 18 13.06 -24.02 -53.18
CA ASP A 18 13.26 -25.16 -52.28
C ASP A 18 14.72 -25.64 -52.33
N SER A 19 15.27 -25.89 -53.52
CA SER A 19 16.65 -26.36 -53.69
C SER A 19 17.68 -25.35 -53.15
N VAL A 20 17.48 -24.05 -53.40
CA VAL A 20 18.37 -23.00 -52.87
C VAL A 20 18.22 -22.85 -51.35
N GLY A 21 16.99 -22.95 -50.82
CA GLY A 21 16.74 -22.90 -49.38
C GLY A 21 17.32 -24.10 -48.63
N GLU A 22 17.29 -25.29 -49.24
CA GLU A 22 17.93 -26.50 -48.72
C GLU A 22 19.46 -26.35 -48.73
N TRP A 23 20.03 -25.87 -49.84
CA TRP A 23 21.47 -25.67 -49.97
C TRP A 23 22.03 -24.67 -48.94
N PHE A 24 21.31 -23.59 -48.64
CA PHE A 24 21.73 -22.60 -47.64
C PHE A 24 21.26 -22.89 -46.20
N SER A 25 20.54 -23.99 -45.98
CA SER A 25 20.06 -24.35 -44.64
C SER A 25 21.19 -24.61 -43.66
N GLU A 26 22.33 -25.10 -44.16
CA GLU A 26 23.56 -25.35 -43.37
C GLU A 26 24.12 -24.06 -42.73
N ILE A 27 23.94 -22.91 -43.38
CA ILE A 27 24.35 -21.59 -42.85
C ILE A 27 23.20 -20.86 -42.12
N GLY A 28 22.11 -21.56 -41.82
CA GLY A 28 20.96 -21.04 -41.08
C GLY A 28 20.02 -20.14 -41.89
N LEU A 29 20.19 -20.04 -43.22
CA LEU A 29 19.25 -19.34 -44.08
C LEU A 29 18.14 -20.30 -44.51
N VAL A 30 16.91 -19.96 -44.18
CA VAL A 30 15.73 -20.78 -44.48
C VAL A 30 15.02 -20.24 -45.72
N ARG A 31 14.40 -21.13 -46.50
CA ARG A 31 13.45 -20.76 -47.56
C ARG A 31 12.41 -19.78 -47.02
N GLY A 32 12.09 -18.75 -47.81
CA GLY A 32 10.97 -17.83 -47.52
C GLY A 32 9.60 -18.54 -47.49
N GLU A 33 8.59 -17.84 -46.97
CA GLU A 33 7.22 -18.37 -46.80
C GLU A 33 6.63 -18.99 -48.09
N ARG A 34 6.01 -20.18 -47.99
CA ARG A 34 5.26 -20.87 -49.07
C ARG A 34 3.89 -20.21 -49.36
N ARG A 35 3.88 -18.90 -49.55
CA ARG A 35 2.63 -18.11 -49.61
C ARG A 35 1.75 -18.44 -50.82
N LYS A 36 2.31 -18.84 -51.95
CA LYS A 36 1.51 -19.29 -53.12
C LYS A 36 0.71 -20.56 -52.81
N GLN A 37 1.33 -21.53 -52.14
CA GLN A 37 0.64 -22.72 -51.69
C GLN A 37 -0.44 -22.37 -50.66
N ALA A 38 -0.13 -21.49 -49.70
CA ALA A 38 -1.12 -21.00 -48.72
C ALA A 38 -2.29 -20.24 -49.38
N ILE A 39 -2.07 -19.54 -50.50
CA ILE A 39 -3.14 -18.91 -51.28
C ILE A 39 -3.99 -19.97 -51.99
N ARG A 40 -3.38 -21.01 -52.59
CA ARG A 40 -4.12 -22.12 -53.23
C ARG A 40 -4.99 -22.86 -52.21
N GLU A 41 -4.43 -23.20 -51.06
CA GLU A 41 -5.13 -23.85 -49.95
C GLU A 41 -6.25 -22.96 -49.40
N ALA A 42 -5.97 -21.66 -49.17
CA ALA A 42 -7.01 -20.73 -48.74
C ALA A 42 -8.16 -20.60 -49.75
N LEU A 43 -7.87 -20.59 -51.06
CA LEU A 43 -8.91 -20.60 -52.10
C LEU A 43 -9.70 -21.93 -52.11
N GLN A 44 -9.02 -23.07 -51.93
CA GLN A 44 -9.65 -24.39 -51.92
C GLN A 44 -10.54 -24.58 -50.67
N ASP A 45 -10.12 -24.04 -49.54
CA ASP A 45 -10.82 -24.11 -48.24
C ASP A 45 -11.85 -22.97 -48.05
N GLY A 46 -11.98 -22.04 -49.01
CA GLY A 46 -12.89 -20.89 -48.93
C GLY A 46 -12.50 -19.84 -47.87
N ARG A 47 -11.24 -19.80 -47.44
CA ARG A 47 -10.71 -18.84 -46.46
C ARG A 47 -10.14 -17.60 -47.16
N THR A 48 -10.04 -16.49 -46.43
CA THR A 48 -9.45 -15.25 -46.95
C THR A 48 -7.95 -15.46 -47.22
N PRO A 49 -7.46 -15.27 -48.47
CA PRO A 49 -6.06 -15.48 -48.79
C PRO A 49 -5.14 -14.47 -48.08
N PRO A 50 -3.88 -14.86 -47.78
CA PRO A 50 -2.89 -13.93 -47.26
C PRO A 50 -2.69 -12.71 -48.17
N ALA A 51 -2.56 -11.51 -47.60
CA ALA A 51 -2.38 -10.29 -48.38
C ALA A 51 -1.13 -10.37 -49.28
N ASN A 52 -1.30 -9.93 -50.54
CA ASN A 52 -0.20 -9.90 -51.50
C ASN A 52 0.84 -8.86 -51.07
N ARG A 53 2.08 -9.32 -50.82
CA ARG A 53 3.21 -8.44 -50.60
C ARG A 53 3.56 -7.76 -51.91
N ARG A 54 3.37 -6.44 -51.94
CA ARG A 54 3.93 -5.62 -53.02
C ARG A 54 5.37 -5.31 -52.68
N HIS A 55 6.24 -5.40 -53.69
CA HIS A 55 7.59 -4.89 -53.56
C HIS A 55 7.52 -3.40 -53.23
N VAL A 56 8.10 -3.02 -52.09
CA VAL A 56 8.21 -1.64 -51.66
C VAL A 56 9.60 -1.16 -52.06
N ARG A 57 9.71 0.04 -52.64
CA ARG A 57 11.02 0.62 -52.92
C ARG A 57 11.82 0.70 -51.61
N PRO A 58 13.12 0.34 -51.61
CA PRO A 58 13.93 0.32 -50.39
C PRO A 58 13.89 1.63 -49.58
N ALA A 59 13.83 2.79 -50.27
CA ALA A 59 13.69 4.10 -49.62
C ALA A 59 12.38 4.23 -48.82
N ASN A 60 11.26 3.78 -49.39
CA ASN A 60 9.96 3.83 -48.72
C ASN A 60 9.90 2.85 -47.55
N TRP A 61 10.50 1.66 -47.70
CA TRP A 61 10.59 0.69 -46.61
C TRP A 61 11.41 1.26 -45.44
N ARG A 62 12.57 1.88 -45.73
CA ARG A 62 13.39 2.54 -44.71
C ARG A 62 12.63 3.65 -43.98
N ALA A 63 11.92 4.52 -44.71
CA ALA A 63 11.12 5.58 -44.10
C ALA A 63 10.00 5.03 -43.19
N GLN A 64 9.34 3.94 -43.60
CA GLN A 64 8.32 3.28 -42.77
C GLN A 64 8.94 2.64 -41.51
N GLU A 65 10.11 2.03 -41.64
CA GLU A 65 10.81 1.39 -40.54
C GLU A 65 11.32 2.43 -39.53
N GLU A 66 11.89 3.55 -40.02
CA GLU A 66 12.27 4.69 -39.17
C GLU A 66 11.07 5.26 -38.40
N LEU A 67 9.92 5.40 -39.06
CA LEU A 67 8.69 5.85 -38.40
C LEU A 67 8.21 4.85 -37.33
N ARG A 68 8.29 3.54 -37.62
CA ARG A 68 7.91 2.48 -36.68
C ARG A 68 8.82 2.51 -35.45
N LEU A 69 10.13 2.62 -35.66
CA LEU A 69 11.12 2.72 -34.60
C LEU A 69 10.93 3.99 -33.77
N ALA A 70 10.68 5.14 -34.40
CA ALA A 70 10.41 6.39 -33.71
C ALA A 70 9.16 6.30 -32.82
N LYS A 71 8.07 5.71 -33.32
CA LYS A 71 6.84 5.48 -32.52
C LYS A 71 7.09 4.53 -31.36
N ALA A 72 7.81 3.44 -31.58
CA ALA A 72 8.16 2.50 -30.54
C ALA A 72 9.03 3.16 -29.45
N ALA A 73 10.03 3.94 -29.85
CA ALA A 73 10.88 4.70 -28.94
C ALA A 73 10.06 5.71 -28.12
N ALA A 74 9.16 6.46 -28.76
CA ALA A 74 8.28 7.40 -28.08
C ALA A 74 7.37 6.70 -27.05
N ALA A 75 6.81 5.54 -27.38
CA ALA A 75 5.99 4.76 -26.45
C ALA A 75 6.78 4.21 -25.26
N VAL A 76 8.05 3.83 -25.48
CA VAL A 76 8.94 3.42 -24.39
C VAL A 76 9.26 4.61 -23.48
N GLU A 77 9.54 5.78 -24.04
CA GLU A 77 9.84 6.98 -23.25
C GLU A 77 8.65 7.46 -22.42
N THR A 78 7.42 7.43 -22.96
CA THR A 78 6.23 7.76 -22.17
C THR A 78 6.03 6.79 -21.02
N ARG A 79 6.24 5.48 -21.27
CA ARG A 79 6.16 4.47 -20.22
C ARG A 79 7.23 4.67 -19.15
N LYS A 80 8.47 4.96 -19.53
CA LYS A 80 9.57 5.24 -18.60
C LYS A 80 9.25 6.44 -17.71
N ARG A 81 8.75 7.54 -18.28
CA ARG A 81 8.33 8.72 -17.51
C ARG A 81 7.24 8.37 -16.49
N ALA A 82 6.22 7.63 -16.93
CA ALA A 82 5.14 7.21 -16.03
C ALA A 82 5.60 6.23 -14.93
N VAL A 83 6.66 5.46 -15.15
CA VAL A 83 7.27 4.61 -14.11
C VAL A 83 8.11 5.47 -13.16
N ALA A 84 8.96 6.35 -13.69
CA ALA A 84 9.78 7.25 -12.88
C ALA A 84 8.93 8.15 -11.97
N GLU A 85 7.79 8.65 -12.44
CA GLU A 85 6.83 9.39 -11.60
C GLU A 85 6.31 8.54 -10.43
N ARG A 86 5.95 7.27 -10.68
CA ARG A 86 5.48 6.34 -9.65
C ARG A 86 6.58 5.97 -8.66
N GLU A 87 7.81 5.80 -9.14
CA GLU A 87 8.97 5.52 -8.29
C GLU A 87 9.27 6.71 -7.38
N ASN A 88 9.27 7.94 -7.91
CA ASN A 88 9.43 9.15 -7.11
C ASN A 88 8.32 9.28 -6.04
N GLU A 89 7.06 9.02 -6.40
CA GLU A 89 5.96 9.03 -5.44
C GLU A 89 6.13 7.97 -4.34
N ALA A 90 6.61 6.77 -4.69
CA ALA A 90 6.88 5.72 -3.72
C ALA A 90 8.06 6.09 -2.80
N GLU A 91 9.11 6.70 -3.35
CA GLU A 91 10.25 7.18 -2.57
C GLU A 91 9.82 8.26 -1.55
N ASP A 92 8.94 9.18 -1.95
CA ASP A 92 8.38 10.19 -1.04
C ASP A 92 7.61 9.54 0.13
N VAL A 93 6.86 8.47 -0.13
CA VAL A 93 6.12 7.73 0.91
C VAL A 93 7.08 7.02 1.87
N LEU A 94 8.09 6.34 1.33
CA LEU A 94 9.08 5.63 2.14
C LEU A 94 9.85 6.58 3.03
N ALA A 95 10.36 7.66 2.45
CA ALA A 95 11.09 8.65 3.21
C ALA A 95 10.19 9.30 4.29
N PHE A 96 8.89 9.52 4.02
CA PHE A 96 7.96 10.03 5.04
C PHE A 96 7.86 9.05 6.22
N ALA A 97 7.71 7.76 5.92
CA ALA A 97 7.66 6.71 6.94
C ALA A 97 8.96 6.64 7.75
N ASP A 98 10.11 6.73 7.09
CA ASP A 98 11.44 6.76 7.75
C ASP A 98 11.57 7.98 8.65
N GLY A 99 11.11 9.15 8.20
CA GLY A 99 11.12 10.37 8.99
C GLY A 99 10.28 10.28 10.26
N VAL A 100 9.08 9.70 10.15
CA VAL A 100 8.20 9.45 11.30
C VAL A 100 8.82 8.42 12.24
N ALA A 101 9.43 7.35 11.71
CA ALA A 101 10.09 6.32 12.49
C ALA A 101 11.33 6.84 13.23
N ALA A 102 12.06 7.77 12.62
CA ALA A 102 13.23 8.42 13.21
C ALA A 102 12.85 9.54 14.20
N GLU A 103 11.57 9.77 14.47
CA GLU A 103 11.06 10.86 15.34
C GLU A 103 11.52 12.26 14.89
N THR A 104 11.89 12.41 13.62
CA THR A 104 12.30 13.70 13.04
C THR A 104 11.11 14.51 12.54
N MET A 105 9.97 13.85 12.29
CA MET A 105 8.72 14.47 11.90
C MET A 105 7.51 13.78 12.54
N ASP A 106 6.45 14.54 12.75
CA ASP A 106 5.19 14.06 13.23
C ASP A 106 4.36 13.38 12.12
N GLU A 107 3.23 12.79 12.50
CA GLU A 107 2.31 12.14 11.54
C GLU A 107 1.69 13.10 10.51
N THR A 108 1.88 14.41 10.69
CA THR A 108 1.42 15.46 9.77
C THR A 108 2.53 15.94 8.83
N GLY A 109 3.76 15.45 9.00
CA GLY A 109 4.94 15.83 8.24
C GLY A 109 5.62 17.13 8.69
N GLN A 110 5.27 17.60 9.89
CA GLN A 110 5.93 18.72 10.55
C GLN A 110 7.17 18.21 11.29
N PRO A 111 8.29 18.95 11.24
CA PRO A 111 9.48 18.56 11.98
C PRO A 111 9.20 18.57 13.48
N LEU A 112 9.68 17.53 14.16
CA LEU A 112 9.65 17.47 15.63
C LEU A 112 10.86 18.23 16.19
N PRO A 113 10.70 18.94 17.33
CA PRO A 113 11.83 19.53 18.03
C PRO A 113 12.71 18.43 18.62
N ASP A 114 14.03 18.59 18.53
CA ASP A 114 14.98 17.69 19.17
C ASP A 114 14.89 17.79 20.70
N LYS A 115 15.54 16.88 21.42
CA LYS A 115 15.61 16.89 22.89
C LYS A 115 16.17 18.18 23.48
N ALA A 116 16.89 18.98 22.68
CA ALA A 116 17.40 20.31 23.02
C ALA A 116 16.43 21.47 22.72
N GLY A 117 15.25 21.20 22.15
CA GLY A 117 14.25 22.20 21.75
C GLY A 117 14.52 22.87 20.40
N GLU A 118 15.60 22.51 19.72
CA GLU A 118 15.90 22.99 18.37
C GLU A 118 15.24 22.10 17.32
N SER A 119 14.61 22.71 16.32
CA SER A 119 14.05 21.96 15.18
C SER A 119 15.20 21.38 14.37
N GLN A 120 15.32 20.06 14.27
CA GLN A 120 16.35 19.48 13.42
C GLN A 120 16.17 19.99 11.98
N PRO A 121 17.27 20.34 11.27
CA PRO A 121 17.19 20.76 9.88
C PRO A 121 16.60 19.62 9.07
N VAL A 122 15.37 19.85 8.64
CA VAL A 122 14.44 18.94 7.99
C VAL A 122 15.15 18.03 6.98
N SER A 123 15.18 16.71 7.22
CA SER A 123 15.63 15.71 6.23
C SER A 123 14.67 15.51 5.06
N PHE A 124 13.67 16.40 4.93
CA PHE A 124 12.69 16.41 3.85
C PHE A 124 12.74 17.73 3.10
N PRO A 125 13.32 17.75 1.89
CA PRO A 125 13.31 18.94 1.06
C PRO A 125 11.87 19.42 0.82
N PRO A 126 11.60 20.74 0.82
CA PRO A 126 10.27 21.28 0.59
C PRO A 126 9.65 20.81 -0.74
N GLN A 127 10.48 20.48 -1.73
CA GLN A 127 10.08 19.93 -3.01
C GLN A 127 9.39 18.56 -2.87
N ARG A 128 9.89 17.68 -2.00
CA ARG A 128 9.28 16.36 -1.74
C ARG A 128 7.97 16.50 -0.96
N LYS A 129 7.87 17.49 -0.06
CA LYS A 129 6.63 17.77 0.69
C LYS A 129 5.45 18.20 -0.20
N ALA A 130 5.74 18.78 -1.37
CA ALA A 130 4.73 19.14 -2.35
C ALA A 130 4.29 17.97 -3.25
N GLY A 131 4.93 16.80 -3.15
CA GLY A 131 4.65 15.63 -3.95
C GLY A 131 3.31 14.95 -3.61
N ARG A 132 2.72 14.27 -4.60
CA ARG A 132 1.50 13.46 -4.41
C ARG A 132 1.73 12.31 -3.42
N GLY A 133 2.91 11.68 -3.46
CA GLY A 133 3.31 10.62 -2.54
C GLY A 133 3.27 11.06 -1.08
N PHE A 134 3.87 12.22 -0.78
CA PHE A 134 3.84 12.81 0.56
C PHE A 134 2.42 13.12 1.05
N ALA A 135 1.58 13.73 0.20
CA ALA A 135 0.20 14.03 0.56
C ALA A 135 -0.62 12.77 0.88
N TRP A 136 -0.41 11.70 0.10
CA TRP A 136 -1.04 10.40 0.35
C TRP A 136 -0.52 9.77 1.65
N ALA A 137 0.80 9.76 1.87
CA ALA A 137 1.41 9.25 3.10
C ALA A 137 0.83 9.96 4.33
N ARG A 138 0.86 11.30 4.34
CA ARG A 138 0.30 12.11 5.44
C ARG A 138 -1.14 11.72 5.78
N LYS A 139 -1.99 11.53 4.76
CA LYS A 139 -3.39 11.14 4.96
C LYS A 139 -3.52 9.71 5.51
N ALA A 140 -2.71 8.78 5.02
CA ALA A 140 -2.75 7.40 5.49
C ALA A 140 -2.29 7.31 6.96
N PHE A 141 -1.16 7.95 7.27
CA PHE A 141 -0.60 7.98 8.61
C PHE A 141 -1.49 8.71 9.61
N SER A 142 -2.10 9.85 9.24
CA SER A 142 -3.01 10.57 10.16
C SER A 142 -4.18 9.69 10.61
N VAL A 143 -4.81 8.95 9.69
CA VAL A 143 -5.91 8.02 10.00
C VAL A 143 -5.44 6.87 10.90
N ILE A 144 -4.25 6.32 10.64
CA ILE A 144 -3.68 5.24 11.46
C ILE A 144 -3.40 5.74 12.89
N PHE A 145 -2.76 6.89 13.02
CA PHE A 145 -2.42 7.48 14.32
C PHE A 145 -3.66 7.88 15.12
N GLU A 146 -4.71 8.41 14.48
CA GLU A 146 -5.98 8.67 15.16
C GLU A 146 -6.59 7.40 15.76
N ARG A 147 -6.59 6.30 15.01
CA ARG A 147 -7.07 5.00 15.49
C ARG A 147 -6.21 4.49 16.65
N LEU A 148 -4.89 4.60 16.52
CA LEU A 148 -3.96 4.18 17.57
C LEU A 148 -4.15 5.00 18.85
N ARG A 149 -4.28 6.32 18.75
CA ARG A 149 -4.55 7.22 19.88
C ARG A 149 -5.87 6.91 20.55
N LYS A 150 -6.93 6.65 19.78
CA LYS A 150 -8.23 6.26 20.33
C LYS A 150 -8.13 4.96 21.12
N ARG A 151 -7.42 3.97 20.59
CA ARG A 151 -7.17 2.69 21.28
C ARG A 151 -6.33 2.87 22.54
N ALA A 152 -5.24 3.62 22.46
CA ALA A 152 -4.37 3.93 23.60
C ALA A 152 -5.14 4.66 24.72
N ARG A 153 -6.01 5.61 24.38
CA ARG A 153 -6.90 6.27 25.36
C ARG A 153 -7.86 5.29 26.02
N GLN A 154 -8.50 4.42 25.25
CA GLN A 154 -9.41 3.41 25.80
C GLN A 154 -8.68 2.43 26.73
N ASP A 155 -7.46 2.01 26.37
CA ASP A 155 -6.66 1.12 27.21
C ASP A 155 -6.14 1.84 28.47
N ALA A 156 -5.77 3.12 28.36
CA ALA A 156 -5.45 3.97 29.51
C ALA A 156 -6.65 4.15 30.45
N GLU A 157 -7.85 4.37 29.92
CA GLU A 157 -9.08 4.49 30.72
C GLU A 157 -9.43 3.16 31.41
N ARG A 158 -9.28 2.03 30.73
CA ARG A 158 -9.49 0.69 31.31
C ARG A 158 -8.54 0.41 32.46
N THR A 159 -7.24 0.69 32.26
CA THR A 159 -6.23 0.49 33.29
C THR A 159 -6.42 1.44 34.46
N ALA A 160 -6.76 2.70 34.22
CA ALA A 160 -7.12 3.66 35.27
C ALA A 160 -8.37 3.22 36.05
N ALA A 161 -9.42 2.77 35.37
CA ALA A 161 -10.62 2.25 36.02
C ALA A 161 -10.34 1.01 36.87
N ALA A 162 -9.50 0.08 36.38
CA ALA A 162 -9.08 -1.09 37.15
C ALA A 162 -8.29 -0.72 38.40
N ARG A 163 -7.40 0.28 38.31
CA ARG A 163 -6.67 0.83 39.46
C ARG A 163 -7.63 1.42 40.50
N ILE A 164 -8.57 2.26 40.08
CA ILE A 164 -9.56 2.88 40.97
C ILE A 164 -10.40 1.82 41.71
N VAL A 165 -10.83 0.76 41.01
CA VAL A 165 -11.58 -0.34 41.65
C VAL A 165 -10.74 -1.03 42.72
N THR A 166 -9.46 -1.25 42.44
CA THR A 166 -8.52 -1.88 43.40
C THR A 166 -8.31 -0.98 44.62
N GLU A 167 -8.04 0.30 44.41
CA GLU A 167 -7.86 1.29 45.48
C GLU A 167 -9.13 1.44 46.34
N LEU A 168 -10.32 1.44 45.74
CA LEU A 168 -11.58 1.45 46.48
C LEU A 168 -11.77 0.19 47.34
N ALA A 169 -11.35 -0.98 46.84
CA ALA A 169 -11.39 -2.21 47.61
C ALA A 169 -10.43 -2.16 48.81
N ASP A 170 -9.24 -1.57 48.65
CA ASP A 170 -8.29 -1.37 49.75
C ASP A 170 -8.82 -0.39 50.80
N ILE A 171 -9.47 0.70 50.39
CA ILE A 171 -10.14 1.63 51.32
C ILE A 171 -11.22 0.90 52.14
N LYS A 172 -12.01 0.03 51.51
CA LYS A 172 -13.02 -0.77 52.22
C LYS A 172 -12.41 -1.75 53.21
N ARG A 173 -11.28 -2.39 52.86
CA ARG A 173 -10.54 -3.27 53.80
C ARG A 173 -9.99 -2.49 54.99
N ALA A 174 -9.46 -1.28 54.75
CA ALA A 174 -8.99 -0.40 55.81
C ALA A 174 -10.13 0.04 56.75
N ASP A 175 -11.32 0.39 56.21
CA ASP A 175 -12.51 0.69 57.02
C ASP A 175 -12.91 -0.51 57.89
N GLN A 176 -12.86 -1.72 57.33
CA GLN A 176 -13.15 -2.95 58.08
C GLN A 176 -12.16 -3.18 59.23
N ALA A 177 -10.87 -2.98 59.00
CA ALA A 177 -9.85 -3.07 60.04
C ALA A 177 -10.08 -2.03 61.17
N ILE A 178 -10.49 -0.81 60.82
CA ILE A 178 -10.87 0.23 61.79
C ILE A 178 -12.07 -0.23 62.64
N LEU A 179 -13.06 -0.90 62.04
CA LEU A 179 -14.19 -1.46 62.79
C LEU A 179 -13.75 -2.53 63.78
N ASP A 180 -12.86 -3.42 63.37
CA ASP A 180 -12.37 -4.51 64.22
C ASP A 180 -11.61 -3.96 65.42
N ILE A 181 -10.78 -2.92 65.23
CA ILE A 181 -10.15 -2.17 66.33
C ILE A 181 -11.21 -1.47 67.20
N ALA A 182 -12.20 -0.84 66.59
CA ALA A 182 -13.20 -0.07 67.32
C ALA A 182 -14.09 -0.93 68.23
N ARG A 183 -14.25 -2.22 67.95
CA ARG A 183 -14.96 -3.18 68.82
C ARG A 183 -14.30 -3.30 70.20
N LEU A 184 -12.99 -3.07 70.30
CA LEU A 184 -12.22 -3.12 71.56
C LEU A 184 -12.37 -1.84 72.40
N LEU A 185 -12.90 -0.75 71.85
CA LEU A 185 -13.03 0.53 72.56
C LEU A 185 -14.24 0.54 73.52
N PRO A 186 -14.26 1.42 74.55
CA PRO A 186 -15.45 1.69 75.37
C PRO A 186 -16.62 2.31 74.58
N LYS A 187 -17.86 2.11 75.06
CA LYS A 187 -19.11 2.53 74.36
C LYS A 187 -19.11 3.98 73.88
N GLY A 188 -18.60 4.93 74.67
CA GLY A 188 -18.58 6.36 74.32
C GLY A 188 -17.62 6.74 73.19
N LEU A 189 -16.59 5.95 72.93
CA LEU A 189 -15.68 6.14 71.78
C LEU A 189 -16.20 5.44 70.53
N ARG A 190 -16.89 4.29 70.69
CA ARG A 190 -17.55 3.59 69.57
C ARG A 190 -18.56 4.47 68.85
N THR A 191 -19.32 5.30 69.57
CA THR A 191 -20.31 6.21 68.98
C THR A 191 -19.66 7.31 68.13
N LYS A 192 -18.52 7.86 68.58
CA LYS A 192 -17.74 8.85 67.81
C LYS A 192 -17.17 8.25 66.51
N VAL A 193 -16.62 7.03 66.58
CA VAL A 193 -16.13 6.30 65.39
C VAL A 193 -17.29 6.01 64.43
N ALA A 194 -18.45 5.60 64.93
CA ALA A 194 -19.63 5.35 64.10
C ALA A 194 -20.12 6.62 63.38
N GLN A 195 -20.05 7.79 64.02
CA GLN A 195 -20.41 9.07 63.39
C GLN A 195 -19.41 9.48 62.30
N ALA A 196 -18.10 9.36 62.57
CA ALA A 196 -17.06 9.63 61.57
C ALA A 196 -17.19 8.70 60.35
N ARG A 197 -17.55 7.43 60.57
CA ARG A 197 -17.75 6.44 59.52
C ARG A 197 -18.91 6.76 58.59
N ARG A 198 -20.03 7.30 59.12
CA ARG A 198 -21.16 7.72 58.27
C ARG A 198 -20.72 8.77 57.25
N ALA A 199 -19.89 9.72 57.67
CA ALA A 199 -19.32 10.73 56.78
C ALA A 199 -18.37 10.12 55.74
N LEU A 200 -17.51 9.18 56.15
CA LEU A 200 -16.58 8.48 55.25
C LEU A 200 -17.31 7.63 54.21
N THR A 201 -18.31 6.85 54.64
CA THR A 201 -19.12 5.99 53.77
C THR A 201 -19.90 6.80 52.74
N ALA A 202 -20.47 7.95 53.14
CA ALA A 202 -21.15 8.85 52.22
C ALA A 202 -20.19 9.38 51.14
N ARG A 203 -18.95 9.73 51.50
CA ARG A 203 -17.92 10.17 50.54
C ARG A 203 -17.49 9.05 49.59
N ILE A 204 -17.29 7.83 50.09
CA ILE A 204 -16.96 6.66 49.26
C ILE A 204 -18.09 6.36 48.27
N MET A 205 -19.36 6.41 48.70
CA MET A 205 -20.50 6.21 47.78
C MET A 205 -20.61 7.30 46.70
N VAL A 206 -20.29 8.55 47.00
CA VAL A 206 -20.23 9.63 46.00
C VAL A 206 -19.09 9.37 44.99
N LEU A 207 -17.93 8.92 45.45
CA LEU A 207 -16.80 8.52 44.61
C LEU A 207 -17.16 7.32 43.71
N GLU A 208 -17.83 6.30 44.23
CA GLU A 208 -18.31 5.16 43.43
C GLU A 208 -19.32 5.60 42.36
N ARG A 209 -20.22 6.52 42.70
CA ARG A 209 -21.23 7.01 41.75
C ARG A 209 -20.61 7.82 40.61
N THR A 210 -19.64 8.67 40.92
CA THR A 210 -18.93 9.49 39.91
C THR A 210 -18.00 8.65 39.03
N THR A 211 -17.38 7.61 39.58
CA THR A 211 -16.53 6.68 38.82
C THR A 211 -17.34 5.69 37.98
N SER A 212 -18.48 5.20 38.49
CA SER A 212 -19.38 4.32 37.75
C SER A 212 -20.11 5.04 36.60
N ALA A 213 -20.47 6.31 36.77
CA ALA A 213 -21.09 7.11 35.71
C ALA A 213 -20.14 7.45 34.55
N ARG A 214 -18.82 7.35 34.77
CA ARG A 214 -17.79 7.62 33.76
C ARG A 214 -17.40 6.39 32.94
N LYS A 215 -17.97 5.21 33.25
CA LYS A 215 -17.73 3.99 32.48
C LYS A 215 -18.37 4.14 31.09
N PRO A 216 -17.61 4.11 29.98
CA PRO A 216 -18.20 4.22 28.65
C PRO A 216 -19.10 2.99 28.42
N GLU A 217 -20.35 3.22 28.02
CA GLU A 217 -21.23 2.14 27.57
C GLU A 217 -20.52 1.31 26.49
N PRO A 218 -20.66 -0.02 26.50
CA PRO A 218 -20.18 -0.84 25.39
C PRO A 218 -20.95 -0.42 24.13
N GLY A 219 -20.26 0.26 23.22
CA GLY A 219 -20.83 0.70 21.94
C GLY A 219 -21.49 -0.47 21.19
N PRO A 220 -22.46 -0.17 20.31
CA PRO A 220 -23.32 -1.18 19.70
C PRO A 220 -22.46 -2.24 19.01
N ARG A 221 -22.74 -3.52 19.33
CA ARG A 221 -22.22 -4.66 18.58
C ARG A 221 -22.77 -4.56 17.16
N ASP A 222 -21.96 -4.07 16.24
CA ASP A 222 -22.26 -4.09 14.81
C ASP A 222 -22.30 -5.56 14.37
N GLY A 223 -23.49 -6.14 14.42
CA GLY A 223 -23.80 -7.42 13.81
C GLY A 223 -23.92 -7.21 12.30
N ARG A 224 -22.82 -7.41 11.58
CA ARG A 224 -22.88 -7.76 10.15
C ARG A 224 -22.52 -9.22 10.01
N SER A 225 -23.56 -10.03 10.05
CA SER A 225 -23.62 -11.29 9.31
C SER A 225 -23.91 -10.97 7.84
N GLN A 226 -23.21 -11.70 6.98
CA GLN A 226 -23.36 -11.84 5.51
C GLN A 226 -22.67 -10.80 4.63
#